data_AF-A0A950WML5-F1
#
_entry.id   AF-A0A950WML5-F1
#
_cell.length_a   1.000
_cell.length_b   1.000
_cell.length_c   1.000
_cell.angle_alpha   90.00
_cell.angle_beta   90.00
_cell.angle_gamma   90.00
#
_symmetry.space_group_name_H-M   'P 1'
#
loop_
_entity.id
_entity.type
_entity.pdbx_description
1 polymer ?
#
loop_
_entity_poly.entity_id
_entity_poly.type
_entity_poly.pdbx_seq_one_letter_code
_entity_poly.pdbx_strand_id
1 'polypeptide(L)'
;MVERLTVIFFVLLCLLLGVYLILAPWDALFGPWGENYLLVFLTDKAGVPVIQRAVASTWFRGAVTGLGVMNLLIAFWEVAHFKQSVKMLESEADPK
;
A
#
# COMPACT_ATOMS: atom_id res chain seq x y z
N MET A 1 -23.76 -2.47 12.15
CA MET A 1 -22.71 -1.77 12.94
C MET A 1 -21.31 -2.23 12.55
N VAL A 2 -21.14 -3.53 12.24
CA VAL A 2 -19.87 -4.12 11.79
C VAL A 2 -19.43 -3.56 10.44
N GLU A 3 -20.37 -3.34 9.53
CA GLU A 3 -20.16 -2.86 8.15
C GLU A 3 -19.50 -1.48 8.15
N ARG A 4 -19.97 -0.57 9.01
CA ARG A 4 -19.39 0.76 9.19
C ARG A 4 -17.96 0.69 9.70
N LEU A 5 -17.71 -0.18 10.68
CA LEU A 5 -16.37 -0.42 11.22
C LEU A 5 -15.44 -0.99 10.14
N THR A 6 -15.93 -1.91 9.31
CA THR A 6 -15.17 -2.48 8.19
C THR A 6 -14.76 -1.42 7.17
N VAL A 7 -15.67 -0.53 6.76
CA VAL A 7 -15.34 0.56 5.83
C VAL A 7 -14.32 1.52 6.44
N ILE A 8 -14.51 1.90 7.72
CA ILE A 8 -13.55 2.76 8.42
C ILE A 8 -12.16 2.11 8.48
N PHE A 9 -12.10 0.83 8.82
CA PHE A 9 -10.84 0.09 8.89
C PHE A 9 -10.18 -0.02 7.53
N PHE A 10 -10.95 -0.28 6.47
CA PHE A 10 -10.45 -0.30 5.09
C PHE A 10 -9.85 1.05 4.68
N VAL A 11 -10.55 2.16 4.95
CA VAL A 11 -10.03 3.51 4.70
C VAL A 11 -8.72 3.76 5.45
N LEU A 12 -8.66 3.41 6.74
CA LEU A 12 -7.47 3.59 7.55
C LEU A 12 -6.29 2.76 7.03
N LEU A 13 -6.54 1.52 6.61
CA LEU A 13 -5.52 0.68 5.98
C LEU A 13 -5.00 1.29 4.68
N CYS A 14 -5.90 1.75 3.80
CA CYS A 14 -5.49 2.41 2.55
C CYS A 14 -4.70 3.69 2.83
N LEU A 15 -5.09 4.51 3.80
CA LEU A 15 -4.31 5.69 4.18
C LEU A 15 -2.92 5.33 4.71
N LEU A 16 -2.85 4.42 5.68
CA LEU A 16 -1.59 4.04 6.32
C LEU A 16 -0.64 3.38 5.32
N LEU A 17 -1.14 2.42 4.54
CA LEU A 17 -0.37 1.74 3.51
C LEU A 17 0.01 2.70 2.38
N GLY A 18 -0.87 3.62 2.00
CA GLY A 18 -0.61 4.64 1.00
C GLY A 18 0.56 5.53 1.38
N VAL A 19 0.53 6.10 2.59
CA VAL A 19 1.64 6.91 3.12
C VAL A 19 2.93 6.08 3.23
N TYR A 20 2.82 4.84 3.72
CA TYR A 20 3.97 3.94 3.83
C TYR A 20 4.64 3.69 2.47
N LEU A 21 3.86 3.33 1.45
CA LEU A 21 4.37 3.07 0.09
C LEU A 21 4.92 4.33 -0.59
N ILE A 22 4.38 5.50 -0.27
CA ILE A 22 4.93 6.77 -0.76
C ILE A 22 6.30 7.02 -0.15
N LEU A 23 6.50 6.80 1.15
CA LEU A 23 7.70 7.23 1.86
C LEU A 23 8.80 6.18 1.95
N ALA A 24 8.45 4.90 2.05
CA ALA A 24 9.41 3.80 2.19
C ALA A 24 10.51 3.74 1.11
N PRO A 25 10.23 3.95 -0.19
CA PRO A 25 11.26 3.82 -1.23
C PRO A 25 12.23 5.02 -1.31
N TRP A 26 12.02 6.09 -0.54
CA TRP A 26 12.84 7.31 -0.59
C TRP A 26 13.76 7.47 0.61
N ASP A 27 14.08 6.37 1.27
CA ASP A 27 15.03 6.32 2.38
C ASP A 27 14.62 7.18 3.60
N ALA A 28 13.38 7.69 3.60
CA ALA A 28 12.88 8.67 4.56
C ALA A 28 12.42 8.06 5.90
N LEU A 29 12.05 6.78 5.92
CA LEU A 29 11.48 6.11 7.10
C LEU A 29 12.35 4.98 7.67
N PHE A 30 12.87 4.10 6.83
CA PHE A 30 13.47 2.82 7.27
C PHE A 30 14.94 2.64 6.87
N GLY A 31 15.61 3.73 6.49
CA GLY A 31 16.98 3.68 5.98
C GLY A 31 17.05 3.29 4.49
N PRO A 32 18.21 2.85 3.99
CA PRO A 32 18.43 2.65 2.56
C PRO A 32 17.57 1.51 1.98
N TRP A 33 16.57 1.87 1.19
CA TRP A 33 15.62 0.99 0.49
C TRP A 33 16.30 -0.12 -0.31
N GLY A 34 17.38 0.22 -1.02
CA GLY A 34 18.16 -0.71 -1.84
C GLY A 34 19.13 -1.61 -1.07
N GLU A 35 19.32 -1.38 0.24
CA GLU A 35 20.30 -2.11 1.07
C GLU A 35 19.63 -2.82 2.25
N ASN A 36 18.38 -3.22 2.07
CA ASN A 36 17.68 -4.06 3.03
C ASN A 36 18.40 -5.40 3.20
N TYR A 37 18.66 -5.81 4.43
CA TYR A 37 19.36 -7.06 4.76
C TYR A 37 18.76 -8.27 4.05
N LEU A 38 17.43 -8.37 3.99
CA LEU A 38 16.72 -9.45 3.29
C LEU A 38 16.96 -9.41 1.78
N LEU A 39 16.93 -8.22 1.18
CA LEU A 39 17.14 -8.06 -0.25
C LEU A 39 18.56 -8.48 -0.61
N VAL A 40 19.56 -7.98 0.13
CA VAL A 40 20.98 -8.32 -0.05
C VAL A 40 21.19 -9.82 0.12
N PHE A 41 20.72 -10.41 1.22
CA PHE A 41 20.85 -11.84 1.50
C PHE A 41 20.23 -12.71 0.40
N LEU A 42 19.02 -12.36 -0.08
CA LEU A 42 18.35 -13.10 -1.14
C LEU A 42 19.07 -12.96 -2.48
N THR A 43 19.54 -11.75 -2.82
CA THR A 43 20.25 -11.53 -4.09
C THR A 43 21.61 -12.19 -4.12
N ASP A 44 22.29 -12.27 -2.97
CA ASP A 44 23.56 -12.97 -2.80
C ASP A 44 23.36 -14.49 -2.90
N LYS A 45 22.38 -15.04 -2.16
CA LYS A 45 22.01 -16.46 -2.21
C LYS A 45 21.54 -16.92 -3.60
N ALA A 46 20.79 -16.08 -4.30
CA ALA A 46 20.27 -16.41 -5.63
C ALA A 46 21.30 -16.14 -6.75
N GLY A 47 22.38 -15.41 -6.46
CA GLY A 47 23.37 -14.99 -7.46
C GLY A 47 22.83 -14.00 -8.49
N VAL A 48 21.77 -13.23 -8.14
CA VAL A 48 21.09 -12.33 -9.09
C VAL A 48 21.16 -10.87 -8.60
N PRO A 49 22.30 -10.19 -8.74
CA PRO A 49 22.48 -8.80 -8.28
C PRO A 49 21.63 -7.80 -9.08
N VAL A 50 21.10 -8.20 -10.24
CA VAL A 50 20.19 -7.38 -11.06
C VAL A 50 18.91 -7.03 -10.31
N ILE A 51 18.40 -7.92 -9.46
CA ILE A 51 17.18 -7.68 -8.68
C ILE A 51 17.40 -6.52 -7.70
N GLN A 52 18.57 -6.47 -7.04
CA GLN A 52 18.90 -5.36 -6.14
C GLN A 52 18.93 -4.03 -6.90
N ARG A 53 19.56 -4.00 -8.09
CA ARG A 53 19.62 -2.78 -8.93
C ARG A 53 18.23 -2.37 -9.43
N ALA A 54 17.39 -3.32 -9.81
CA ALA A 54 16.03 -3.05 -10.25
C ALA A 54 15.20 -2.44 -9.11
N VAL A 55 15.24 -3.01 -7.91
CA VAL A 55 14.52 -2.50 -6.73
C VAL A 55 15.05 -1.15 -6.27
N ALA A 56 16.36 -0.92 -6.36
CA ALA A 56 16.99 0.34 -6.03
C ALA A 56 16.72 1.45 -7.07
N SER A 57 16.29 1.09 -8.29
CA SER A 57 16.07 2.05 -9.38
C SER A 57 14.97 3.07 -9.07
N THR A 58 15.14 4.30 -9.56
CA THR A 58 14.14 5.37 -9.41
C THR A 58 12.80 5.04 -10.09
N TRP A 59 12.82 4.23 -11.15
CA TRP A 59 11.61 3.72 -11.78
C TRP A 59 10.81 2.81 -10.85
N PHE A 60 11.46 1.84 -10.19
CA PHE A 60 10.79 0.96 -9.26
C PHE A 60 10.28 1.72 -8.03
N ARG A 61 11.11 2.63 -7.47
CA ARG A 61 10.70 3.53 -6.39
C ARG A 61 9.45 4.35 -6.77
N GLY A 62 9.44 4.92 -7.98
CA GLY A 62 8.30 5.65 -8.52
C GLY A 62 7.05 4.79 -8.69
N ALA A 63 7.19 3.55 -9.15
CA ALA A 63 6.06 2.61 -9.25
C ALA A 63 5.46 2.31 -7.87
N VAL A 64 6.31 2.06 -6.86
CA VAL A 64 5.88 1.84 -5.46
C VAL A 64 5.17 3.08 -4.91
N THR A 65 5.70 4.28 -5.15
CA THR A 65 5.03 5.54 -4.78
C THR A 65 3.69 5.72 -5.50
N GLY A 66 3.60 5.37 -6.79
CA GLY A 66 2.35 5.40 -7.55
C GLY A 66 1.26 4.50 -6.94
N LEU A 67 1.63 3.30 -6.48
CA LEU A 67 0.73 2.43 -5.71
C LEU A 67 0.29 3.07 -4.40
N GLY A 68 1.19 3.78 -3.73
CA GLY A 68 0.86 4.53 -2.52
C GLY A 68 -0.14 5.68 -2.78
N VAL A 69 0.06 6.45 -3.86
CA VAL A 69 -0.88 7.50 -4.29
C VAL A 69 -2.24 6.91 -4.63
N MET A 70 -2.28 5.77 -5.34
CA MET A 70 -3.54 5.08 -5.65
C MET A 70 -4.31 4.71 -4.39
N ASN A 71 -3.62 4.18 -3.37
CA ASN A 71 -4.22 3.89 -2.07
C ASN A 71 -4.83 5.13 -1.40
N LEU A 72 -4.14 6.29 -1.45
CA LEU A 72 -4.70 7.53 -0.94
C LEU A 72 -5.94 7.98 -1.71
N LEU A 73 -5.92 7.89 -3.04
CA LEU A 73 -7.09 8.22 -3.88
C LEU A 73 -8.29 7.35 -3.54
N ILE A 74 -8.08 6.03 -3.37
CA ILE A 74 -9.14 5.09 -2.95
C ILE A 74 -9.67 5.47 -1.57
N ALA A 75 -8.80 5.76 -0.61
CA ALA A 75 -9.22 6.15 0.73
C ALA A 75 -10.07 7.43 0.71
N PHE A 76 -9.64 8.47 -0.01
CA PHE A 76 -10.41 9.71 -0.13
C PHE A 76 -11.74 9.50 -0.86
N TRP A 77 -11.75 8.67 -1.90
CA TRP A 77 -12.96 8.30 -2.62
C TRP A 77 -13.97 7.61 -1.70
N GLU A 78 -13.50 6.67 -0.89
CA GLU A 78 -14.31 5.89 0.04
C GLU A 78 -14.87 6.75 1.17
N VAL A 79 -14.09 7.74 1.66
CA VAL A 79 -14.59 8.74 2.61
C VAL A 79 -15.68 9.60 1.99
N ALA A 80 -15.52 10.02 0.72
CA ALA A 80 -16.53 10.81 0.02
C ALA A 80 -17.83 10.03 -0.23
N HIS A 81 -17.74 8.73 -0.52
CA HIS A 81 -18.87 7.84 -0.82
C HIS A 81 -19.26 6.93 0.34
N PHE A 82 -18.85 7.25 1.58
CA PHE A 82 -18.96 6.38 2.75
C PHE A 82 -20.35 5.77 2.96
N LYS A 83 -21.42 6.57 2.77
CA LYS A 83 -22.80 6.10 2.94
C LYS A 83 -23.18 5.01 1.92
N GLN A 84 -22.68 5.12 0.70
CA GLN A 84 -22.96 4.16 -0.36
C GLN A 84 -22.21 2.85 -0.12
N SER A 85 -20.94 2.92 0.27
CA SER A 85 -20.13 1.73 0.57
C SER A 85 -20.67 0.94 1.75
N VAL A 86 -21.10 1.63 2.82
CA VAL A 86 -21.76 0.97 3.97
C VAL A 86 -23.07 0.30 3.54
N LYS A 87 -23.90 0.99 2.74
CA LYS A 87 -25.18 0.45 2.27
C LYS A 87 -24.98 -0.80 1.39
N MET A 88 -23.93 -0.83 0.57
CA MET A 88 -23.60 -1.98 -0.27
C MET A 88 -23.26 -3.20 0.60
N LEU A 89 -22.41 -3.03 1.62
CA LEU A 89 -22.08 -4.11 2.56
C LEU A 89 -23.29 -4.58 3.39
N GLU A 90 -24.14 -3.65 3.83
CA GLU A 90 -25.39 -3.99 4.52
C GLU A 90 -26.34 -4.80 3.63
N SER A 91 -26.44 -4.48 2.33
CA SER A 91 -27.30 -5.23 1.39
C SER A 91 -26.79 -6.62 1.04
N GLU A 92 -25.49 -6.85 1.13
CA GLU A 92 -24.90 -8.17 0.88
C GLU A 92 -24.94 -9.07 2.13
N ALA A 93 -24.93 -8.47 3.32
CA ALA A 93 -25.06 -9.19 4.58
C ALA A 93 -26.51 -9.64 4.90
N ASP A 94 -27.53 -9.02 4.29
CA ASP A 94 -28.95 -9.38 4.44
C ASP A 94 -29.58 -9.69 3.06
N PRO A 95 -29.36 -10.89 2.50
CA PRO A 95 -29.97 -11.29 1.24
C PRO A 95 -31.46 -11.59 1.48
N LYS A 96 -32.32 -10.62 1.20
CA LYS A 96 -33.77 -10.85 1.11
C LYS A 96 -34.13 -11.69 -0.11
#